data_AF-A0A5N7ZDG0-F1
#
_entry.id   AF-A0A5N7ZDG0-F1
#
_cell.length_a   1.000
_cell.length_b   1.000
_cell.length_c   1.000
_cell.angle_alpha   90.00
_cell.angle_beta   90.00
_cell.angle_gamma   90.00
#
_symmetry.space_group_name_H-M   'P 1'
#
loop_
_entity.id
_entity.type
_entity.pdbx_description
1 polymer ?
#
loop_
_entity_poly.entity_id
_entity_poly.type
_entity_poly.pdbx_seq_one_letter_code
_entity_poly.pdbx_strand_id
1 'polypeptide(L)'
;MFNIGDHVAALDEDISGVVKEVKKDQVLVETSDGFLMTFFVNELIKMDKSSKLDVFNSGMTLDAVLKEKELPKKRSFVKEKRSRKDEFVLEIDLHIEKLVPSKRGMSNYDILTVQMETAQRQIEFAIKNRIPRIVFIHGVGEGILKAELDFLLGRYDSVVFQDADYQKYGLGATAVYFKQNANR
;
A
#
# COMPACT_ATOMS: atom_id res chain seq x y z
N MET A 1 20.31 7.44 -19.49
CA MET A 1 21.11 7.23 -18.26
C MET A 1 20.83 8.39 -17.34
N PHE A 2 20.53 8.11 -16.07
CA PHE A 2 20.34 9.13 -15.04
C PHE A 2 21.69 9.49 -14.42
N ASN A 3 21.89 10.77 -14.17
CA ASN A 3 23.05 11.27 -13.44
C ASN A 3 22.61 11.87 -12.11
N ILE A 4 23.52 11.88 -11.13
CA ILE A 4 23.30 12.56 -9.85
C ILE A 4 23.02 14.05 -10.13
N GLY A 5 21.92 14.57 -9.57
CA GLY A 5 21.45 15.95 -9.79
C GLY A 5 20.36 16.09 -10.87
N ASP A 6 20.01 15.03 -11.60
CA ASP A 6 18.91 15.09 -12.57
C ASP A 6 17.56 15.22 -11.85
N HIS A 7 16.70 16.11 -12.35
CA HIS A 7 15.30 16.14 -11.96
C HIS A 7 14.55 15.00 -12.64
N VAL A 8 13.90 14.18 -11.84
CA VAL A 8 13.16 13.00 -12.31
C VAL A 8 11.77 12.96 -11.69
N ALA A 9 10.83 12.37 -12.42
CA ALA A 9 9.49 12.05 -11.92
C ALA A 9 9.22 10.55 -12.09
N ALA A 10 8.48 9.99 -11.15
CA ALA A 10 7.98 8.62 -11.24
C ALA A 10 6.89 8.53 -12.32
N LEU A 11 6.87 7.42 -13.06
CA LEU A 11 5.91 7.17 -14.15
C LEU A 11 4.49 6.89 -13.64
N ASP A 12 4.39 6.13 -12.56
CA ASP A 12 3.13 5.59 -12.03
C ASP A 12 2.62 6.34 -10.79
N GLU A 13 3.47 7.15 -10.17
CA GLU A 13 3.20 7.85 -8.90
C GLU A 13 3.41 9.37 -9.10
N ASP A 14 2.61 10.20 -8.43
CA ASP A 14 2.76 11.66 -8.48
C ASP A 14 3.90 12.13 -7.58
N ILE A 15 5.12 11.70 -7.93
CA ILE A 15 6.34 11.91 -7.15
C ILE A 15 7.41 12.46 -8.07
N SER A 16 7.96 13.62 -7.69
CA SER A 16 9.08 14.25 -8.38
C SER A 16 10.21 14.57 -7.40
N GLY A 17 11.44 14.55 -7.90
CA GLY A 17 12.61 14.73 -7.06
C GLY A 17 13.92 14.85 -7.83
N VAL A 18 15.01 14.81 -7.09
CA VAL A 18 16.38 14.92 -7.60
C VAL A 18 17.14 13.64 -7.32
N VAL A 19 17.84 13.13 -8.34
CA VAL A 19 18.67 11.93 -8.20
C VAL A 19 19.85 12.19 -7.26
N LYS A 20 19.97 11.41 -6.18
CA LYS A 20 21.10 11.43 -5.24
C LYS A 20 22.13 10.35 -5.51
N GLU A 21 21.68 9.17 -5.91
CA GLU A 21 22.56 8.02 -6.16
C GLU A 21 22.01 7.18 -7.31
N VAL A 22 22.90 6.65 -8.15
CA VAL A 22 22.53 5.76 -9.25
C VAL A 22 23.30 4.45 -9.09
N LYS A 23 22.56 3.38 -8.82
CA LYS A 23 23.04 1.98 -8.87
C LYS A 23 22.58 1.36 -10.20
N LYS A 24 23.17 0.22 -10.57
CA LYS A 24 22.96 -0.41 -11.91
C LYS A 24 21.50 -0.44 -12.36
N ASP A 25 20.58 -0.86 -11.48
CA ASP A 25 19.16 -0.99 -11.79
C ASP A 25 18.24 -0.07 -10.97
N GLN A 26 18.79 0.64 -9.97
CA GLN A 26 18.01 1.42 -9.00
C GLN A 26 18.60 2.83 -8.82
N VAL A 27 17.72 3.80 -8.64
CA VAL A 27 18.05 5.21 -8.52
C VAL A 27 17.45 5.75 -7.23
N LEU A 28 18.28 6.33 -6.37
CA LEU A 28 17.85 7.02 -5.17
C LEU A 28 17.46 8.46 -5.53
N VAL A 29 16.23 8.83 -5.23
CA VAL A 29 15.62 10.13 -5.53
C VAL A 29 15.23 10.82 -4.23
N GLU A 30 15.70 12.05 -4.05
CA GLU A 30 15.21 12.96 -3.01
C GLU A 30 13.98 13.69 -3.53
N THR A 31 12.83 13.42 -2.94
CA THR A 31 11.55 14.06 -3.28
C THR A 31 11.53 15.54 -2.92
N SER A 32 10.59 16.30 -3.49
CA SER A 32 10.34 17.72 -3.12
C SER A 32 10.12 17.93 -1.62
N ASP A 33 9.59 16.93 -0.93
CA ASP A 33 9.27 16.97 0.50
C ASP A 33 10.47 16.56 1.39
N GLY A 34 11.64 16.27 0.80
CA GLY A 34 12.88 15.96 1.50
C GLY A 34 13.07 14.49 1.89
N PHE A 35 12.22 13.59 1.38
CA PHE A 35 12.36 12.14 1.61
C PHE A 35 13.21 11.48 0.54
N LEU A 36 14.08 10.53 0.93
CA LEU A 36 14.87 9.70 0.03
C LEU A 36 14.13 8.41 -0.31
N MET A 37 13.85 8.17 -1.59
CA MET A 37 13.13 7.00 -2.08
C MET A 37 13.89 6.35 -3.23
N THR A 38 13.79 5.02 -3.34
CA THR A 38 14.53 4.28 -4.37
C THR A 38 13.57 3.77 -5.43
N PHE A 39 13.86 4.08 -6.69
CA PHE A 39 13.05 3.71 -7.85
C PHE A 39 13.88 2.91 -8.85
N PHE A 40 13.24 2.08 -9.66
CA PHE A 40 13.95 1.44 -10.77
C PHE A 40 14.15 2.42 -11.94
N VAL A 41 15.18 2.19 -12.75
CA VAL A 41 15.50 3.04 -13.93
C VAL A 41 14.31 3.14 -14.91
N ASN A 42 13.49 2.09 -15.01
CA ASN A 42 12.30 2.03 -15.86
C ASN A 42 11.06 2.69 -15.24
N GLU A 43 11.11 3.12 -13.98
CA GLU A 43 10.02 3.81 -13.27
C GLU A 43 10.21 5.33 -13.25
N LEU A 44 11.36 5.82 -13.71
CA LEU A 44 11.69 7.25 -13.71
C LEU A 44 11.72 7.84 -15.11
N ILE A 45 11.34 9.11 -15.22
CA ILE A 45 11.50 9.94 -16.42
C ILE A 45 12.30 11.17 -16.04
N LYS A 46 13.24 11.57 -16.90
CA LYS A 46 13.99 12.82 -16.73
C LYS A 46 13.12 14.02 -17.12
N MET A 47 13.02 14.99 -16.23
CA MET A 47 12.32 16.25 -16.48
C MET A 47 13.32 17.30 -16.97
N ASP A 48 13.55 17.37 -18.29
CA ASP A 48 14.40 18.41 -18.86
C ASP A 48 13.65 19.74 -18.91
N LYS A 49 14.12 20.75 -18.15
CA LYS A 49 13.70 22.16 -18.26
C LYS A 49 14.31 22.87 -19.48
N SER A 50 14.50 22.17 -20.59
CA SER A 50 14.92 22.80 -21.85
C SER A 50 13.76 22.80 -22.81
N SER A 51 13.17 23.99 -22.97
CA SER A 51 12.35 24.40 -24.10
C SER A 51 12.98 23.95 -25.42
N LYS A 52 12.52 22.82 -25.95
CA LYS A 52 12.74 22.40 -27.34
C LYS A 52 11.45 21.79 -27.91
N LEU A 53 10.37 22.57 -27.87
CA LEU A 53 9.37 22.54 -28.93
C LEU A 53 10.04 23.20 -30.15
N ASP A 54 10.79 22.47 -30.98
CA ASP A 54 11.31 22.98 -32.28
C ASP A 54 11.92 21.87 -33.17
N VAL A 55 11.29 20.69 -33.25
CA VAL A 55 11.78 19.61 -34.15
C VAL A 55 10.71 19.05 -35.10
N PHE A 56 9.44 19.48 -35.01
CA PHE A 56 8.37 18.93 -35.84
C PHE A 56 8.08 19.65 -37.17
N ASN A 57 8.82 20.71 -37.50
CA ASN A 57 8.66 21.43 -38.77
C ASN A 57 9.96 21.46 -39.57
N SER A 58 10.30 20.37 -40.26
CA SER A 58 11.01 20.42 -41.54
C SER A 58 10.96 19.04 -42.19
N GLY A 59 10.42 19.01 -43.41
CA GLY A 59 9.88 17.82 -44.05
C GLY A 59 10.90 16.73 -44.33
N MET A 60 10.47 15.49 -44.10
CA MET A 60 11.03 14.33 -44.77
C MET A 60 9.89 13.39 -45.17
N THR A 61 10.09 12.81 -46.35
CA THR A 61 9.11 12.24 -47.28
C THR A 61 8.32 11.04 -46.75
N LEU A 62 7.05 10.99 -47.15
CA LEU A 62 6.03 10.01 -46.75
C LEU A 62 6.34 8.55 -47.14
N ASP A 63 7.33 8.31 -48.01
CA ASP A 63 7.62 6.98 -48.55
C ASP A 63 8.50 6.10 -47.64
N ALA A 64 9.25 6.67 -46.70
CA ALA A 64 10.08 5.88 -45.77
C ALA A 64 9.30 5.34 -44.55
N VAL A 65 8.15 5.94 -44.20
CA VAL A 65 7.37 5.60 -43.00
C VAL A 65 6.45 4.38 -43.21
N LEU A 66 6.20 3.98 -44.46
CA LEU A 66 5.34 2.84 -44.78
C LEU A 66 6.05 1.48 -44.61
N LYS A 67 7.39 1.44 -44.52
CA LYS A 67 8.16 0.19 -44.37
C LYS A 67 8.53 -0.17 -42.93
N GLU A 68 8.45 0.76 -41.99
CA GLU A 68 8.70 0.49 -40.55
C GLU A 68 7.40 0.29 -39.74
N LYS A 69 6.24 0.35 -40.41
CA LYS A 69 4.91 0.21 -39.78
C LYS A 69 4.40 -1.22 -39.66
N GLU A 70 5.26 -2.22 -39.74
CA GLU A 70 4.95 -3.52 -39.13
C GLU A 70 5.24 -3.44 -37.63
N LEU A 71 4.39 -2.68 -36.94
CA LEU A 71 4.30 -2.69 -35.48
C LEU A 71 4.26 -4.16 -35.05
N PRO A 72 5.24 -4.67 -34.28
CA PRO A 72 5.13 -6.01 -33.74
C PRO A 72 3.82 -6.03 -32.96
N LYS A 73 2.89 -6.91 -33.35
CA LYS A 73 1.57 -7.06 -32.75
C LYS A 73 1.75 -6.90 -31.25
N LYS A 74 1.13 -5.86 -30.68
CA LYS A 74 1.16 -5.57 -29.24
C LYS A 74 0.94 -6.91 -28.54
N ARG A 75 2.01 -7.50 -27.98
CA ARG A 75 1.84 -8.62 -27.08
C ARG A 75 1.00 -8.02 -25.99
N SER A 76 -0.24 -8.48 -25.88
CA SER A 76 -1.05 -8.22 -24.71
C SER A 76 -0.29 -8.85 -23.55
N PHE A 77 0.64 -8.09 -22.98
CA PHE A 77 0.98 -8.29 -21.59
C PHE A 77 -0.34 -7.97 -20.89
N VAL A 78 -1.16 -8.99 -20.73
CA VAL A 78 -2.09 -9.04 -19.61
C VAL A 78 -1.15 -8.81 -18.44
N LYS A 79 -1.13 -7.56 -17.92
CA LYS A 79 -0.46 -7.22 -16.67
C LYS A 79 -0.93 -8.32 -15.74
N GLU A 80 -0.05 -9.26 -15.40
CA GLU A 80 -0.40 -10.33 -14.48
C GLU A 80 -0.95 -9.58 -13.29
N LYS A 81 -2.26 -9.73 -13.05
CA LYS A 81 -2.90 -9.14 -11.88
C LYS A 81 -2.01 -9.57 -10.74
N ARG A 82 -1.33 -8.62 -10.08
CA ARG A 82 -0.55 -8.88 -8.86
C ARG A 82 -1.40 -9.87 -8.08
N SER A 83 -0.87 -11.08 -7.92
CA SER A 83 -1.68 -12.16 -7.38
C SER A 83 -2.26 -11.64 -6.06
N ARG A 84 -3.54 -11.91 -5.77
CA ARG A 84 -4.22 -11.49 -4.52
C ARG A 84 -3.50 -11.92 -3.22
N LYS A 85 -2.34 -12.58 -3.33
CA LYS A 85 -1.51 -13.10 -2.24
C LYS A 85 -0.60 -12.05 -1.60
N ASP A 86 -0.27 -10.94 -2.27
CA ASP A 86 0.57 -9.86 -1.70
C ASP A 86 -0.25 -8.59 -1.37
N GLU A 87 -1.49 -8.78 -0.90
CA GLU A 87 -2.21 -7.67 -0.28
C GLU A 87 -1.59 -7.38 1.10
N PHE A 88 -1.22 -6.13 1.34
CA PHE A 88 -0.73 -5.69 2.64
C PHE A 88 -1.77 -6.00 3.72
N VAL A 89 -1.36 -6.78 4.72
CA VAL A 89 -2.19 -7.15 5.87
C VAL A 89 -1.63 -6.47 7.11
N LEU A 90 -2.43 -5.61 7.74
CA LEU A 90 -2.07 -5.02 9.03
C LEU A 90 -2.44 -6.00 10.14
N GLU A 91 -1.44 -6.57 10.83
CA GLU A 91 -1.64 -7.47 11.97
C GLU A 91 -1.58 -6.69 13.28
N ILE A 92 -2.61 -6.83 14.13
CA ILE A 92 -2.70 -6.17 15.42
C ILE A 92 -2.91 -7.21 16.51
N ASP A 93 -1.93 -7.32 17.41
CA ASP A 93 -2.00 -8.17 18.59
C ASP A 93 -2.73 -7.43 19.72
N LEU A 94 -3.88 -7.96 20.12
CA LEU A 94 -4.72 -7.42 21.18
C LEU A 94 -4.45 -8.06 22.54
N HIS A 95 -3.46 -8.95 22.70
CA HIS A 95 -3.09 -9.43 24.03
C HIS A 95 -2.63 -8.26 24.90
N ILE A 96 -3.12 -8.19 26.14
CA ILE A 96 -2.88 -7.05 27.05
C ILE A 96 -1.38 -6.79 27.27
N GLU A 97 -0.57 -7.84 27.26
CA GLU A 97 0.90 -7.78 27.38
C GLU A 97 1.56 -6.97 26.24
N LYS A 98 0.87 -6.76 25.12
CA LYS A 98 1.33 -5.91 24.01
C LYS A 98 0.84 -4.48 24.10
N LEU A 99 -0.25 -4.25 24.83
CA LEU A 99 -0.94 -2.96 24.88
C LEU A 99 -0.49 -2.10 26.06
N VAL A 100 -0.08 -2.72 27.17
CA VAL A 100 0.37 -2.02 28.37
C VAL A 100 1.69 -2.59 28.91
N PRO A 101 2.55 -1.76 29.54
CA PRO A 101 3.79 -2.24 30.16
C PRO A 101 3.58 -3.23 31.31
N SER A 102 2.45 -3.13 32.03
CA SER A 102 2.09 -4.01 33.14
C SER A 102 0.58 -4.10 33.29
N LYS A 103 0.07 -5.32 33.44
CA LYS A 103 -1.35 -5.61 33.73
C LYS A 103 -1.68 -5.71 35.22
N ARG A 104 -0.69 -5.49 36.10
CA ARG A 104 -0.85 -5.73 37.55
C ARG A 104 -1.84 -4.73 38.14
N GLY A 105 -2.90 -5.24 38.76
CA GLY A 105 -3.95 -4.42 39.40
C GLY A 105 -5.08 -4.01 38.45
N MET A 106 -5.05 -4.39 37.18
CA MET A 106 -6.17 -4.21 36.27
C MET A 106 -7.23 -5.28 36.51
N SER A 107 -8.50 -4.88 36.51
CA SER A 107 -9.60 -5.83 36.44
C SER A 107 -9.75 -6.39 35.03
N ASN A 108 -10.48 -7.51 34.87
CA ASN A 108 -10.79 -8.06 33.55
C ASN A 108 -11.54 -7.05 32.67
N TYR A 109 -12.38 -6.21 33.29
CA TYR A 109 -13.10 -5.14 32.59
C TYR A 109 -12.13 -4.07 32.05
N ASP A 110 -11.15 -3.65 32.85
CA ASP A 110 -10.15 -2.67 32.43
C ASP A 110 -9.31 -3.20 31.27
N ILE A 111 -8.92 -4.48 31.36
CA ILE A 111 -8.18 -5.17 30.30
C ILE A 111 -9.01 -5.18 29.01
N LEU A 112 -10.25 -5.64 29.07
CA LEU A 112 -11.14 -5.69 27.92
C LEU A 112 -11.36 -4.30 27.31
N THR A 113 -11.53 -3.28 28.15
CA THR A 113 -11.70 -1.89 27.70
C THR A 113 -10.50 -1.42 26.90
N VAL A 114 -9.27 -1.62 27.40
CA VAL A 114 -8.04 -1.23 26.68
C VAL A 114 -7.90 -1.98 25.34
N GLN A 115 -8.26 -3.26 25.31
CA GLN A 115 -8.23 -4.06 24.08
C GLN A 115 -9.24 -3.53 23.05
N MET A 116 -10.47 -3.24 23.47
CA MET A 116 -11.54 -2.75 22.60
C MET A 116 -11.26 -1.32 22.10
N GLU A 117 -10.76 -0.42 22.95
CA GLU A 117 -10.34 0.91 22.53
C GLU A 117 -9.21 0.84 21.50
N THR A 118 -8.25 -0.06 21.70
CA THR A 118 -7.16 -0.26 20.74
C THR A 118 -7.72 -0.76 19.40
N ALA A 119 -8.60 -1.77 19.42
CA ALA A 119 -9.22 -2.28 18.21
C ALA A 119 -9.97 -1.18 17.45
N GLN A 120 -10.77 -0.37 18.15
CA GLN A 120 -11.50 0.74 17.56
C GLN A 120 -10.56 1.75 16.88
N ARG A 121 -9.50 2.18 17.57
CA ARG A 121 -8.52 3.12 17.01
C ARG A 121 -7.85 2.56 15.76
N GLN A 122 -7.54 1.27 15.72
CA GLN A 122 -6.92 0.63 14.56
C GLN A 122 -7.89 0.50 13.37
N ILE A 123 -9.18 0.22 13.64
CA ILE A 123 -10.23 0.24 12.62
C ILE A 123 -10.32 1.63 11.98
N GLU A 124 -10.42 2.67 12.81
CA GLU A 124 -10.50 4.06 12.34
C GLU A 124 -9.24 4.47 11.56
N PHE A 125 -8.06 4.07 12.02
CA PHE A 125 -6.80 4.28 11.32
C PHE A 125 -6.79 3.60 9.95
N ALA A 126 -7.24 2.35 9.86
CA ALA A 126 -7.29 1.64 8.59
C ALA A 126 -8.30 2.25 7.61
N ILE A 127 -9.48 2.66 8.08
CA ILE A 127 -10.46 3.36 7.26
C ILE A 127 -9.86 4.67 6.72
N LYS A 128 -9.22 5.45 7.58
CA LYS A 128 -8.60 6.74 7.21
C LYS A 128 -7.50 6.58 6.16
N ASN A 129 -6.64 5.57 6.32
CA ASN A 129 -5.50 5.33 5.43
C ASN A 129 -5.82 4.38 4.27
N ARG A 130 -7.10 4.00 4.08
CA ARG A 130 -7.55 3.07 3.04
C ARG A 130 -6.79 1.73 3.05
N ILE A 131 -6.50 1.23 4.25
CA ILE A 131 -5.87 -0.09 4.41
C ILE A 131 -6.92 -1.15 4.07
N PRO A 132 -6.65 -2.07 3.12
CA PRO A 132 -7.67 -3.00 2.62
C PRO A 132 -8.04 -4.08 3.65
N ARG A 133 -7.07 -4.49 4.49
CA ARG A 133 -7.23 -5.64 5.40
C ARG A 133 -6.49 -5.45 6.72
N ILE A 134 -7.17 -5.77 7.82
CA ILE A 134 -6.59 -5.95 9.17
C ILE A 134 -6.79 -7.40 9.62
N VAL A 135 -5.88 -7.92 10.44
CA VAL A 135 -6.08 -9.12 11.25
C VAL A 135 -5.89 -8.78 12.72
N PHE A 136 -6.93 -8.97 13.53
CA PHE A 136 -6.86 -8.86 14.99
C PHE A 136 -6.52 -10.21 15.59
N ILE A 137 -5.47 -10.28 16.39
CA ILE A 137 -5.04 -11.47 17.12
C ILE A 137 -5.46 -11.28 18.58
N HIS A 138 -6.49 -11.99 19.02
CA HIS A 138 -7.11 -11.82 20.34
C HIS A 138 -6.99 -13.06 21.24
N GLY A 139 -6.52 -14.19 20.68
CA GLY A 139 -6.37 -15.45 21.39
C GLY A 139 -7.68 -16.25 21.44
N VAL A 140 -7.64 -17.46 22.00
CA VAL A 140 -8.84 -18.33 22.07
C VAL A 140 -9.71 -17.97 23.27
N GLY A 141 -9.10 -17.86 24.46
CA GLY A 141 -9.74 -17.39 25.69
C GLY A 141 -11.11 -18.01 25.99
N GLU A 142 -11.94 -17.24 26.68
CA GLU A 142 -13.37 -17.55 26.92
C GLU A 142 -14.28 -17.06 25.78
N GLY A 143 -13.72 -16.45 24.73
CA GLY A 143 -14.46 -15.88 23.61
C GLY A 143 -15.08 -14.50 23.88
N ILE A 144 -14.90 -13.90 25.06
CA ILE A 144 -15.46 -12.58 25.41
C ILE A 144 -14.95 -11.48 24.46
N LEU A 145 -13.62 -11.43 24.25
CA LEU A 145 -13.02 -10.42 23.37
C LEU A 145 -13.45 -10.60 21.90
N LYS A 146 -13.65 -11.85 21.45
CA LYS A 146 -14.21 -12.12 20.12
C LYS A 146 -15.62 -11.57 20.00
N ALA A 147 -16.49 -11.86 20.96
CA ALA A 147 -17.89 -11.40 20.94
C ALA A 147 -17.99 -9.86 20.92
N GLU A 148 -17.14 -9.18 21.70
CA GLU A 148 -17.09 -7.71 21.69
C GLU A 148 -16.52 -7.15 20.38
N LEU A 149 -15.51 -7.80 19.79
CA LEU A 149 -15.02 -7.43 18.46
C LEU A 149 -16.11 -7.60 17.39
N ASP A 150 -16.84 -8.70 17.40
CA ASP A 150 -17.93 -8.95 16.45
C ASP A 150 -19.02 -7.87 16.58
N PHE A 151 -19.36 -7.48 17.81
CA PHE A 151 -20.31 -6.41 18.08
C PHE A 151 -19.79 -5.03 17.64
N LEU A 152 -18.52 -4.72 17.90
CA LEU A 152 -17.88 -3.48 17.45
C LEU A 152 -17.85 -3.39 15.92
N LEU A 153 -17.37 -4.43 15.25
CA LEU A 153 -17.23 -4.49 13.80
C LEU A 153 -18.59 -4.44 13.10
N GLY A 154 -19.62 -5.04 13.69
CA GLY A 154 -21.00 -5.01 13.18
C GLY A 154 -21.63 -3.60 13.14
N ARG A 155 -21.04 -2.60 13.80
CA ARG A 155 -21.49 -1.19 13.72
C ARG A 155 -20.99 -0.46 12.48
N TYR A 156 -20.05 -1.03 11.73
CA TYR A 156 -19.45 -0.40 10.55
C TYR A 156 -19.98 -1.03 9.25
N ASP A 157 -20.82 -0.30 8.51
CA ASP A 157 -21.41 -0.78 7.25
C ASP A 157 -20.38 -1.10 6.15
N SER A 158 -19.22 -0.43 6.20
CA SER A 158 -18.12 -0.59 5.25
C SER A 158 -17.17 -1.74 5.61
N VAL A 159 -17.47 -2.51 6.66
CA VAL A 159 -16.59 -3.57 7.16
C VAL A 159 -17.21 -4.95 6.91
N VAL A 160 -16.37 -5.90 6.52
CA VAL A 160 -16.70 -7.33 6.46
C VAL A 160 -15.66 -8.06 7.27
N PHE A 161 -16.08 -8.98 8.13
CA PHE A 161 -15.15 -9.73 8.99
C PHE A 161 -15.47 -11.22 9.00
N GLN A 162 -14.43 -12.02 9.23
CA GLN A 162 -14.49 -13.48 9.31
C GLN A 162 -13.32 -13.98 10.17
N ASP A 163 -13.35 -15.25 10.55
CA ASP A 163 -12.18 -15.86 11.20
C ASP A 163 -10.96 -15.81 10.25
N ALA A 164 -9.78 -15.55 10.82
CA ALA A 164 -8.53 -15.46 10.07
C ALA A 164 -8.03 -16.85 9.63
N ASP A 165 -6.93 -16.87 8.87
CA ASP A 165 -6.33 -18.12 8.41
C ASP A 165 -5.92 -19.02 9.58
N TYR A 166 -6.56 -20.19 9.68
CA TYR A 166 -6.34 -21.14 10.76
C TYR A 166 -4.91 -21.68 10.79
N GLN A 167 -4.26 -21.88 9.64
CA GLN A 167 -2.88 -22.38 9.59
C GLN A 167 -1.90 -21.34 10.14
N LYS A 168 -2.18 -20.06 9.92
CA LYS A 168 -1.28 -18.96 10.34
C LYS A 168 -1.54 -18.50 11.78
N TYR A 169 -2.80 -18.40 12.20
CA TYR A 169 -3.17 -17.77 13.48
C TYR A 169 -4.00 -18.66 14.42
N GLY A 170 -4.40 -19.86 13.99
CA GLY A 170 -5.29 -20.73 14.75
C GLY A 170 -6.71 -20.16 14.91
N LEU A 171 -7.38 -20.47 16.02
CA LEU A 171 -8.76 -20.06 16.32
C LEU A 171 -8.90 -18.65 16.92
N GLY A 172 -7.78 -17.98 17.20
CA GLY A 172 -7.73 -16.77 18.02
C GLY A 172 -7.56 -15.46 17.24
N ALA A 173 -8.01 -15.40 16.00
CA ALA A 173 -7.83 -14.22 15.16
C ALA A 173 -9.01 -13.95 14.22
N THR A 174 -9.31 -12.67 14.04
CA THR A 174 -10.40 -12.17 13.19
C THR A 174 -9.81 -11.32 12.06
N ALA A 175 -10.09 -11.72 10.82
CA ALA A 175 -9.73 -10.96 9.63
C ALA A 175 -10.85 -9.97 9.27
N VAL A 176 -10.47 -8.72 9.05
CA VAL A 176 -11.36 -7.59 8.78
C VAL A 176 -10.99 -6.99 7.42
N TYR A 177 -11.98 -6.83 6.57
CA TYR A 177 -11.87 -6.31 5.21
C TYR A 177 -12.68 -5.02 5.09
N PHE A 178 -12.06 -3.99 4.55
CA PHE A 178 -12.69 -2.69 4.37
C PHE A 178 -13.14 -2.52 2.92
N LYS A 179 -14.45 -2.29 2.72
CA LYS A 179 -15.01 -1.95 1.42
C LYS A 179 -14.55 -0.55 1.03
N GLN A 180 -13.70 -0.46 0.02
CA GLN A 180 -13.34 0.81 -0.58
C GLN A 180 -14.41 1.20 -1.60
N ASN A 181 -15.24 2.19 -1.26
CA ASN A 181 -16.11 2.80 -2.26
C ASN A 181 -15.24 3.61 -3.22
N ALA A 182 -15.23 3.24 -4.50
CA ALA A 182 -14.39 3.85 -5.54
C ALA A 182 -14.70 5.33 -5.85
N ASN A 183 -15.70 5.92 -5.18
CA ASN A 183 -16.18 7.29 -5.41
C ASN A 183 -16.13 8.11 -4.13
N ARG A 184 -14.97 8.71 -3.82
CA ARG A 184 -14.82 9.89 -2.96
C ARG A 184 -13.56 10.65 -3.33
#